data_AF-A0A839ZUE2-F1
#
_entry.id   AF-A0A839ZUE2-F1
#
_cell.length_a   1.000
_cell.length_b   1.000
_cell.length_c   1.000
_cell.angle_alpha   90.00
_cell.angle_beta   90.00
_cell.angle_gamma   90.00
#
_symmetry.space_group_name_H-M   'P 1'
#
loop_
_entity.id
_entity.type
_entity.pdbx_description
1 polymer ?
#
loop_
_entity_poly.entity_id
_entity_poly.type
_entity_poly.pdbx_seq_one_letter_code
_entity_poly.pdbx_strand_id
1 'polypeptide(L)'
;MIGPLYDEVEGPDAGGGAPDVGPIDVGLPKVTPGSGPPTPASIRSRLHVICALYAHTPQPDRRLALLDHLERMTLEAAESLAAHLLASGWRPRNDTPEAA
;
A
#
# COMPACT_ATOMS: atom_id res chain seq x y z
N MET A 1 7.54 -46.58 21.43
CA MET A 1 6.48 -45.61 21.74
C MET A 1 6.66 -44.44 20.79
N ILE A 2 5.56 -44.08 20.11
CA ILE A 2 5.29 -42.92 19.24
C ILE A 2 5.83 -42.92 17.81
N GLY A 3 4.93 -43.33 16.91
CA GLY A 3 4.58 -42.69 15.64
C GLY A 3 3.46 -43.49 14.96
N PRO A 4 2.77 -43.00 13.92
CA PRO A 4 2.41 -41.63 13.48
C PRO A 4 0.85 -41.53 13.27
N LEU A 5 0.22 -40.41 12.90
CA LEU A 5 -0.15 -39.99 11.53
C LEU A 5 -1.20 -38.85 11.66
N TYR A 6 -1.33 -38.01 10.63
CA TYR A 6 -2.31 -36.93 10.49
C TYR A 6 -3.77 -37.37 10.70
N ASP A 7 -4.64 -36.47 11.20
CA ASP A 7 -6.07 -36.58 10.94
C ASP A 7 -6.72 -35.19 10.78
N GLU A 8 -7.47 -35.07 9.69
CA GLU A 8 -8.23 -33.93 9.24
C GLU A 8 -9.55 -33.89 10.03
N VAL A 9 -9.94 -32.74 10.58
CA VAL A 9 -11.28 -32.58 11.16
C VAL A 9 -12.15 -31.73 10.24
N GLU A 10 -13.03 -32.41 9.50
CA GLU A 10 -14.06 -31.81 8.65
C GLU A 10 -15.46 -31.88 9.31
N GLY A 11 -16.02 -30.69 9.58
CA GLY A 11 -17.46 -30.36 9.61
C GLY A 11 -18.22 -30.46 10.96
N PRO A 12 -19.44 -29.86 11.10
CA PRO A 12 -20.12 -28.87 10.25
C PRO A 12 -20.76 -27.66 11.01
N ASP A 13 -21.27 -26.69 10.25
CA ASP A 13 -22.30 -25.67 10.59
C ASP A 13 -21.99 -24.43 11.47
N ALA A 14 -22.14 -23.28 10.78
CA ALA A 14 -22.89 -22.10 11.19
C ALA A 14 -22.41 -21.27 12.40
N GLY A 15 -21.60 -20.26 12.11
CA GLY A 15 -21.37 -19.15 13.03
C GLY A 15 -20.71 -17.97 12.32
N GLY A 16 -21.48 -17.30 11.46
CA GLY A 16 -21.08 -16.04 10.84
C GLY A 16 -20.52 -15.06 11.88
N GLY A 17 -19.29 -14.64 11.62
CA GLY A 17 -18.59 -13.63 12.38
C GLY A 17 -17.33 -13.31 11.62
N ALA A 18 -17.46 -12.53 10.54
CA ALA A 18 -16.32 -11.79 10.03
C ALA A 18 -15.63 -11.16 11.24
N PRO A 19 -14.31 -11.34 11.46
CA PRO A 19 -13.65 -10.55 12.47
C PRO A 19 -13.95 -9.11 12.08
N ASP A 20 -14.62 -8.38 12.97
CA ASP A 20 -14.80 -6.95 12.88
C ASP A 20 -13.40 -6.35 12.77
N VAL A 21 -12.93 -6.21 11.53
CA VAL A 21 -11.69 -5.51 11.22
C VAL A 21 -12.08 -4.06 11.37
N GLY A 22 -12.14 -3.63 12.64
CA GLY A 22 -12.19 -2.24 12.99
C GLY A 22 -11.10 -1.47 12.24
N PRO A 23 -11.25 -0.15 12.12
CA PRO A 23 -10.31 0.68 11.38
C PRO A 23 -8.88 0.32 11.78
N ILE A 24 -8.04 0.01 10.79
CA ILE A 24 -6.62 -0.24 11.02
C ILE A 24 -6.07 1.04 11.64
N ASP A 25 -5.91 1.04 12.96
CA ASP A 25 -5.26 2.11 13.70
C ASP A 25 -3.77 1.96 13.41
N VAL A 26 -3.37 2.43 12.22
CA VAL A 26 -1.99 2.66 11.87
C VAL A 26 -1.55 3.70 12.88
N GLY A 27 -0.89 3.27 13.96
CA GLY A 27 -0.40 4.10 15.05
C GLY A 27 0.55 5.17 14.51
N LEU A 28 -0.04 6.19 13.91
CA LEU A 28 0.65 7.31 13.30
C LEU A 28 1.27 8.05 14.47
N PRO A 29 2.59 8.34 14.40
CA PRO A 29 3.26 9.04 15.48
C PRO A 29 2.49 10.32 15.80
N LYS A 30 2.07 10.42 17.06
CA LYS A 30 1.27 11.51 17.61
C LYS A 30 2.01 12.82 17.31
N VAL A 31 1.53 13.57 16.31
CA VAL A 31 2.17 14.81 15.87
C VAL A 31 2.18 15.76 17.06
N THR A 32 3.37 16.01 17.60
CA THR A 32 3.53 16.91 18.75
C THR A 32 3.22 18.32 18.25
N PRO A 33 2.26 19.04 18.86
CA PRO A 33 1.91 20.39 18.42
C PRO A 33 3.07 21.33 18.78
N GLY A 34 4.02 21.48 17.87
CA GLY A 34 5.27 22.22 18.10
C GLY A 34 6.41 21.86 17.16
N SER A 35 6.36 20.74 16.45
CA SER A 35 7.27 20.53 15.32
C SER A 35 6.80 21.38 14.14
N GLY A 36 7.71 22.12 13.50
CA GLY A 36 7.44 22.78 12.22
C GLY A 36 6.83 21.82 11.18
N PRO A 37 6.38 22.32 10.02
CA PRO A 37 5.72 21.48 9.02
C PRO A 37 6.60 20.25 8.76
N PRO A 38 6.05 19.02 8.92
CA PRO A 38 6.86 17.81 8.85
C PRO A 38 7.57 17.81 7.51
N THR A 39 8.91 17.77 7.54
CA THR A 39 9.69 17.64 6.31
C THR A 39 9.23 16.37 5.61
N PRO A 40 8.81 16.46 4.33
CA PRO A 40 8.29 15.30 3.62
C PRO A 40 9.36 14.20 3.63
N ALA A 41 9.00 13.02 4.14
CA ALA A 41 9.92 11.88 4.18
C ALA A 41 10.49 11.63 2.78
N SER A 42 11.78 11.29 2.69
CA SER A 42 12.44 11.01 1.42
C SER A 42 11.72 9.90 0.65
N ILE A 43 11.76 9.92 -0.69
CA ILE A 43 11.15 8.88 -1.54
C ILE A 43 11.65 7.49 -1.11
N ARG A 44 12.95 7.35 -0.84
CA ARG A 44 13.56 6.11 -0.36
C ARG A 44 12.96 5.64 0.96
N SER A 45 12.74 6.55 1.91
CA SER A 45 12.10 6.21 3.19
C SER A 45 10.67 5.73 3.01
N ARG A 46 9.88 6.38 2.14
CA ARG A 46 8.50 5.99 1.84
C ARG A 46 8.43 4.60 1.19
N LEU A 47 9.31 4.32 0.22
CA LEU A 47 9.41 3.01 -0.42
C LEU A 47 9.76 1.91 0.59
N HIS A 48 10.69 2.17 1.51
CA HIS A 48 11.00 1.20 2.57
C HIS A 48 9.80 0.90 3.47
N VAL A 49 9.02 1.92 3.84
CA VAL A 49 7.80 1.72 4.64
C VAL A 49 6.80 0.84 3.89
N ILE A 50 6.57 1.10 2.60
CA ILE A 50 5.69 0.27 1.77
C ILE A 50 6.19 -1.18 1.69
N CYS A 51 7.48 -1.38 1.46
CA CYS A 51 8.08 -2.71 1.39
C CYS A 51 7.96 -3.45 2.72
N ALA A 52 8.21 -2.77 3.84
CA ALA A 52 8.05 -3.34 5.18
C ALA A 52 6.59 -3.71 5.47
N LEU A 53 5.65 -2.82 5.16
CA LEU A 53 4.22 -3.10 5.31
C LEU A 53 3.80 -4.34 4.51
N TYR A 54 4.25 -4.45 3.26
CA TYR A 54 3.97 -5.61 2.42
C TYR A 54 4.57 -6.91 3.02
N ALA A 55 5.86 -6.88 3.37
CA ALA A 55 6.58 -8.05 3.91
C ALA A 55 6.02 -8.53 5.25
N HIS A 56 5.54 -7.61 6.09
CA HIS A 56 5.01 -7.91 7.41
C HIS A 56 3.49 -8.10 7.45
N THR A 57 2.81 -8.10 6.30
CA THR A 57 1.38 -8.45 6.23
C THR A 57 1.22 -9.95 5.95
N PRO A 58 0.80 -10.77 6.94
CA PRO A 58 0.77 -12.23 6.80
C PRO A 58 -0.38 -12.72 5.91
N GLN A 59 -1.51 -12.01 5.89
CA GLN A 59 -2.70 -12.40 5.14
C GLN A 59 -2.56 -12.00 3.66
N PRO A 60 -2.69 -12.96 2.71
CA PRO A 60 -2.51 -12.68 1.29
C PRO A 60 -3.52 -11.67 0.74
N ASP A 61 -4.79 -11.77 1.15
CA ASP A 61 -5.84 -10.86 0.69
C ASP A 61 -5.58 -9.41 1.14
N ARG A 62 -5.07 -9.24 2.36
CA ARG A 62 -4.66 -7.91 2.86
C ARG A 62 -3.47 -7.34 2.09
N ARG A 63 -2.53 -8.18 1.66
CA ARG A 63 -1.41 -7.74 0.81
C ARG A 63 -1.90 -7.23 -0.53
N LEU A 64 -2.82 -7.95 -1.17
CA LEU A 64 -3.42 -7.52 -2.43
C LEU A 64 -4.20 -6.21 -2.26
N ALA A 65 -5.06 -6.12 -1.24
CA ALA A 65 -5.80 -4.89 -0.96
C ALA A 65 -4.90 -3.67 -0.72
N LEU A 66 -3.74 -3.87 -0.08
CA LEU A 66 -2.74 -2.82 0.12
C LEU A 66 -2.11 -2.38 -1.21
N LEU A 67 -1.75 -3.32 -2.09
CA LEU A 67 -1.22 -3.01 -3.41
C LEU A 67 -2.25 -2.28 -4.28
N ASP A 68 -3.50 -2.75 -4.31
CA ASP A 68 -4.60 -2.10 -5.03
C ASP A 68 -4.82 -0.67 -4.55
N HIS A 69 -4.73 -0.44 -3.24
CA HIS A 69 -4.87 0.90 -2.68
C HIS A 69 -3.71 1.83 -3.10
N LEU A 70 -2.47 1.32 -3.08
CA LEU A 70 -1.30 2.08 -3.52
C LEU A 70 -1.37 2.41 -5.03
N GLU A 71 -1.85 1.47 -5.84
CA GLU A 71 -2.07 1.70 -7.27
C GLU A 71 -3.07 2.84 -7.50
N ARG A 72 -4.23 2.80 -6.84
CA ARG A 72 -5.23 3.87 -6.94
C ARG A 72 -4.66 5.24 -6.58
N MET A 73 -3.98 5.36 -5.44
CA MET A 73 -3.36 6.63 -5.04
C MET A 73 -2.30 7.11 -6.03
N THR A 74 -1.55 6.18 -6.64
CA THR A 74 -0.51 6.53 -7.62
C THR A 74 -1.14 7.06 -8.91
N LEU A 75 -2.22 6.44 -9.37
CA LEU A 75 -2.97 6.91 -10.54
C LEU A 75 -3.60 8.29 -10.29
N GLU A 76 -4.24 8.49 -9.14
CA GLU A 76 -4.80 9.80 -8.75
C GLU A 76 -3.73 10.89 -8.68
N ALA A 77 -2.57 10.59 -8.11
CA ALA A 77 -1.44 11.52 -8.06
C ALA A 77 -0.87 11.82 -9.46
N ALA A 78 -0.79 10.80 -10.33
CA ALA A 78 -0.34 10.96 -11.71
C ALA A 78 -1.31 11.81 -12.53
N GLU A 79 -2.62 11.60 -12.37
CA GLU A 79 -3.65 12.41 -12.99
C GLU A 79 -3.57 13.87 -12.53
N SER A 80 -3.46 14.09 -11.21
CA SER A 80 -3.28 15.43 -10.66
C SER A 80 -2.02 16.11 -11.22
N LEU A 81 -0.90 15.38 -11.28
CA LEU A 81 0.34 15.90 -11.85
C LEU A 81 0.17 16.24 -13.34
N ALA A 82 -0.46 15.36 -14.11
CA ALA A 82 -0.71 15.59 -15.54
C ALA A 82 -1.58 16.84 -15.75
N ALA A 83 -2.64 17.01 -14.96
CA ALA A 83 -3.48 18.21 -14.99
C ALA A 83 -2.68 19.48 -14.67
N HIS A 84 -1.82 19.45 -13.64
CA HIS A 84 -0.95 20.57 -13.31
C HIS A 84 0.06 20.88 -14.42
N LEU A 85 0.67 19.87 -15.02
CA LEU A 85 1.61 20.04 -16.13
C LEU A 85 0.91 20.66 -17.34
N LEU A 86 -0.26 20.18 -17.71
CA LEU A 86 -1.05 20.75 -18.80
C LEU A 86 -1.45 22.20 -18.52
N ALA A 87 -1.90 22.51 -17.30
CA ALA A 87 -2.26 23.87 -16.90
C ALA A 87 -1.05 24.83 -16.91
N SER A 88 0.14 24.33 -16.58
CA SER A 88 1.39 25.10 -16.65
C SER A 88 1.92 25.32 -18.08
N GLY A 89 1.26 24.75 -19.10
CA GLY A 89 1.71 24.80 -20.49
C GLY A 89 2.88 23.85 -20.80
N TRP A 90 3.20 22.92 -19.89
CA TRP A 90 4.24 21.93 -20.11
C TRP A 90 3.84 20.99 -21.26
N ARG A 91 4.83 20.64 -22.10
CA ARG A 91 4.69 19.70 -23.22
C ARG A 91 5.78 18.63 -23.09
N PRO A 92 5.45 17.34 -23.31
CA PRO A 92 6.47 16.30 -23.36
C PRO A 92 7.45 16.60 -24.49
N ARG A 93 8.76 16.44 -24.24
CA ARG A 93 9.75 16.45 -25.32
C ARG A 93 9.64 15.13 -26.08
N ASN A 94 9.23 15.21 -27.34
CA ASN A 94 9.30 14.08 -28.27
C ASN A 94 10.74 13.93 -28.77
N ASP A 95 11.68 13.66 -27.87
CA ASP A 95 13.04 13.28 -28.26
C ASP A 95 13.02 11.78 -28.63
N THR A 96 12.27 11.43 -29.69
CA THR A 96 12.44 10.13 -30.37
C THR A 96 13.82 10.15 -30.99
N PRO A 97 14.74 9.21 -30.67
CA PRO A 97 16.00 9.11 -31.38
C PRO A 97 15.68 8.78 -32.84
N GLU A 98 15.89 9.76 -33.71
CA GLU A 98 15.86 9.59 -35.15
C GLU A 98 16.90 8.50 -35.48
N ALA A 99 16.43 7.34 -35.93
CA ALA A 99 17.29 6.24 -36.33
C ALA A 99 18.13 6.71 -37.54
N ALA A 100 19.44 6.82 -37.30
CA ALA A 100 20.46 7.13 -38.31
C ALA A 100 20.61 6.00 -39.34
#